data_AF-A0A9E1S913-F1
#
_entry.id   AF-A0A9E1S913-F1
#
_cell.length_a   1.000
_cell.length_b   1.000
_cell.length_c   1.000
_cell.angle_alpha   90.00
_cell.angle_beta   90.00
_cell.angle_gamma   90.00
#
_symmetry.space_group_name_H-M   'P 1'
#
loop_
_entity.id
_entity.type
_entity.pdbx_description
1 polymer ?
#
loop_
_entity_poly.entity_id
_entity_poly.type
_entity_poly.pdbx_seq_one_letter_code
_entity_poly.pdbx_strand_id
1 'polypeptide(L)'
;MPSNMKEKKDTPLEIGEKIIERVSHRKKKRIGEVIFVQEGKTRKLELVQLNSHDLSPLRKGNLELKFFRLPEDRCKRLNEWKFLKKRTFQIGDIIKHSRNGHVRYGKIICFVHPDELYSDSNEKGYNGKDLLECVSVTARNGLPRKIDSTGEVKRFLVGPERSTICEVLPMDKKGGIRIKE
;
A
#
# COMPACT_ATOMS: atom_id res chain seq x y z
N MET A 1 -5.81 -0.49 37.35
CA MET A 1 -6.16 0.95 37.30
C MET A 1 -6.16 1.38 35.83
N PRO A 2 -7.29 1.80 35.24
CA PRO A 2 -7.28 2.27 33.87
C PRO A 2 -6.82 3.73 33.83
N SER A 3 -5.70 3.96 33.16
CA SER A 3 -5.13 5.27 32.87
C SER A 3 -6.07 6.07 31.96
N ASN A 4 -6.52 7.24 32.44
CA ASN A 4 -7.25 8.25 31.67
C ASN A 4 -6.50 8.61 30.38
N MET A 5 -6.97 8.10 29.24
CA MET A 5 -6.63 8.65 27.93
C MET A 5 -7.31 10.01 27.81
N LYS A 6 -6.55 11.09 28.06
CA LYS A 6 -7.00 12.46 27.83
C LYS A 6 -7.44 12.60 26.37
N GLU A 7 -8.69 13.01 26.16
CA GLU A 7 -9.21 13.41 24.84
C GLU A 7 -8.27 14.47 24.25
N LYS A 8 -7.62 14.15 23.12
CA LYS A 8 -6.91 15.16 22.34
C LYS A 8 -7.92 16.22 21.92
N LYS A 9 -7.71 17.47 22.33
CA LYS A 9 -8.45 18.63 21.78
C LYS A 9 -8.46 18.52 20.26
N ASP A 10 -9.64 18.48 19.66
CA ASP A 10 -9.83 18.45 18.20
C ASP A 10 -9.23 19.75 17.65
N THR A 11 -8.00 19.67 17.10
CA THR A 11 -7.42 20.79 16.35
C THR A 11 -8.28 21.05 15.12
N PRO A 12 -8.51 22.33 14.74
CA PRO A 12 -9.29 22.67 13.56
C PRO A 12 -8.77 21.95 12.30
N LEU A 13 -9.66 21.59 11.39
CA LEU A 13 -9.32 20.97 10.11
C LEU A 13 -8.70 22.01 9.16
N GLU A 14 -7.60 21.71 8.52
CA GLU A 14 -6.90 22.63 7.60
C GLU A 14 -7.06 22.23 6.13
N ILE A 15 -6.70 23.15 5.23
CA ILE A 15 -6.64 22.89 3.78
C ILE A 15 -5.63 21.75 3.52
N GLY A 16 -5.99 20.82 2.64
CA GLY A 16 -5.22 19.61 2.33
C GLY A 16 -5.51 18.43 3.24
N GLU A 17 -6.19 18.62 4.38
CA GLU A 17 -6.59 17.48 5.21
C GLU A 17 -7.69 16.64 4.54
N LYS A 18 -7.56 15.31 4.63
CA LYS A 18 -8.61 14.38 4.19
C LYS A 18 -9.55 14.04 5.32
N ILE A 19 -10.84 14.08 5.05
CA ILE A 19 -11.89 13.84 6.02
C ILE A 19 -12.93 12.86 5.50
N ILE A 20 -13.70 12.30 6.43
CA ILE A 20 -14.90 11.50 6.17
C ILE A 20 -16.09 12.11 6.91
N GLU A 21 -17.27 12.04 6.31
CA GLU A 21 -18.51 12.46 6.96
C GLU A 21 -18.79 11.65 8.24
N ARG A 22 -19.11 12.35 9.35
CA ARG A 22 -19.55 11.69 10.60
C ARG A 22 -20.90 11.00 10.44
N VAL A 23 -21.86 11.70 9.82
CA VAL A 23 -23.23 11.23 9.59
C VAL A 23 -23.50 11.31 8.09
N SER A 24 -23.95 10.22 7.48
CA SER A 24 -24.31 10.23 6.07
C SER A 24 -25.78 10.56 5.91
N HIS A 25 -26.10 11.50 5.03
CA HIS A 25 -27.46 11.71 4.52
C HIS A 25 -27.80 10.77 3.34
N ARG A 26 -26.84 9.92 2.92
CA ARG A 26 -26.97 8.95 1.83
C ARG A 26 -26.61 7.54 2.31
N LYS A 27 -26.73 6.52 1.46
CA LYS A 27 -26.34 5.14 1.79
C LYS A 27 -24.85 4.98 2.14
N LYS A 28 -23.97 5.91 1.74
CA LYS A 28 -22.51 5.85 1.99
C LYS A 28 -21.95 7.23 2.38
N LYS A 29 -21.09 7.24 3.40
CA LYS A 29 -20.30 8.40 3.82
C LYS A 29 -19.35 8.84 2.70
N ARG A 30 -19.31 10.14 2.43
CA ARG A 30 -18.34 10.71 1.49
C ARG A 30 -17.00 10.94 2.16
N ILE A 31 -15.95 10.80 1.36
CA ILE A 31 -14.58 11.18 1.72
C ILE A 31 -14.24 12.41 0.89
N GLY A 32 -13.56 13.37 1.48
CA GLY A 32 -13.13 14.57 0.77
C GLY A 32 -11.81 15.13 1.27
N GLU A 33 -11.14 15.88 0.41
CA GLU A 33 -9.97 16.70 0.76
C GLU A 33 -10.40 18.16 0.87
N VAL A 34 -10.03 18.82 1.96
CA VAL A 34 -10.38 20.23 2.20
C VAL A 34 -9.62 21.10 1.21
N ILE A 35 -10.33 21.86 0.38
CA ILE A 35 -9.72 22.80 -0.56
C ILE A 35 -9.92 24.26 -0.15
N PHE A 36 -10.95 24.52 0.65
CA PHE A 36 -11.25 25.87 1.12
C PHE A 36 -11.98 25.81 2.46
N VAL A 37 -11.65 26.76 3.31
CA VAL A 37 -12.24 26.94 4.64
C VAL A 37 -12.95 28.29 4.65
N GLN A 38 -14.25 28.27 4.92
CA GLN A 38 -15.03 29.48 5.13
C GLN A 38 -15.20 29.72 6.63
N GLU A 39 -14.56 30.78 7.12
CA GLU A 39 -14.70 31.26 8.49
C GLU A 39 -16.05 31.98 8.69
N GLY A 40 -16.63 31.85 9.89
CA GLY A 40 -17.91 32.45 10.26
C GLY A 40 -18.46 31.88 11.57
N LYS A 41 -19.75 32.13 11.89
CA LYS A 41 -20.42 31.57 13.09
C LYS A 41 -20.30 30.04 13.18
N THR A 42 -20.31 29.37 12.03
CA THR A 42 -20.04 27.93 11.89
C THR A 42 -19.00 27.77 10.79
N ARG A 43 -17.84 27.20 11.11
CA ARG A 43 -16.79 26.93 10.13
C ARG A 43 -17.27 25.90 9.11
N LYS A 44 -17.26 26.27 7.83
CA LYS A 44 -17.71 25.41 6.72
C LYS A 44 -16.53 25.08 5.82
N LEU A 45 -16.44 23.82 5.43
CA LEU A 45 -15.40 23.32 4.56
C LEU A 45 -15.99 23.07 3.17
N GLU A 46 -15.24 23.47 2.14
CA GLU A 46 -15.46 23.03 0.77
C GLU A 46 -14.41 21.97 0.44
N LEU A 47 -14.89 20.85 -0.12
CA LEU A 47 -14.09 19.65 -0.30
C LEU A 47 -14.19 19.12 -1.71
N VAL A 48 -13.06 18.64 -2.24
CA VAL A 48 -13.04 17.75 -3.40
C VAL A 48 -13.44 16.35 -2.93
N GLN A 49 -14.43 15.75 -3.57
CA GLN A 49 -14.87 14.40 -3.25
C GLN A 49 -13.85 13.37 -3.76
N LEU A 50 -13.48 12.43 -2.89
CA LEU A 50 -12.52 11.38 -3.19
C LEU A 50 -13.19 10.01 -3.33
N ASN A 51 -12.55 9.12 -4.09
CA ASN A 51 -12.93 7.72 -4.22
C ASN A 51 -12.56 6.95 -2.94
N SER A 52 -13.48 6.13 -2.43
CA SER A 52 -13.25 5.33 -1.22
C SER A 52 -12.29 4.15 -1.40
N HIS A 53 -11.84 3.86 -2.61
CA HIS A 53 -10.90 2.76 -2.85
C HIS A 53 -9.44 3.21 -2.82
N ASP A 54 -9.15 4.38 -3.40
CA ASP A 54 -7.77 4.83 -3.65
C ASP A 54 -7.53 6.30 -3.32
N LEU A 55 -8.54 7.00 -2.80
CA LEU A 55 -8.52 8.43 -2.49
C LEU A 55 -8.27 9.33 -3.71
N SER A 56 -8.45 8.82 -4.94
CA SER A 56 -8.37 9.64 -6.15
C SER A 56 -9.53 10.66 -6.21
N PRO A 57 -9.31 11.87 -6.74
CA PRO A 57 -10.38 12.85 -6.94
C PRO A 57 -11.47 12.33 -7.87
N LEU A 58 -12.71 12.36 -7.42
CA LEU A 58 -13.84 11.96 -8.24
C LEU A 58 -14.18 13.04 -9.26
N ARG A 59 -14.42 12.60 -10.49
CA ARG A 59 -14.89 13.44 -11.58
C ARG A 59 -16.37 13.18 -11.87
N LYS A 60 -17.05 14.20 -12.38
CA LYS A 60 -18.36 14.11 -13.03
C LYS A 60 -18.18 13.55 -14.45
N GLY A 61 -19.29 13.23 -15.13
CA GLY A 61 -19.25 12.75 -16.51
C GLY A 61 -18.63 13.75 -17.49
N ASN A 62 -18.70 15.04 -17.19
CA ASN A 62 -18.05 16.13 -17.94
C ASN A 62 -16.58 16.37 -17.52
N LEU A 63 -15.94 15.41 -16.84
CA LEU A 63 -14.54 15.46 -16.37
C LEU A 63 -14.23 16.52 -15.28
N GLU A 64 -15.17 17.37 -14.91
CA GLU A 64 -15.01 18.29 -13.77
C GLU A 64 -14.89 17.55 -12.44
N LEU A 65 -14.11 18.10 -11.51
CA LEU A 65 -14.05 17.59 -10.14
C LEU A 65 -15.41 17.70 -9.45
N LYS A 66 -15.74 16.69 -8.64
CA LYS A 66 -16.92 16.71 -7.77
C LYS A 66 -16.58 17.42 -6.46
N PHE A 67 -17.30 18.48 -6.15
CA PHE A 67 -17.17 19.21 -4.89
C PHE A 67 -18.38 19.02 -4.00
N PHE A 68 -18.19 19.19 -2.69
CA PHE A 68 -19.27 19.30 -1.74
C PHE A 68 -18.87 20.19 -0.56
N ARG A 69 -19.87 20.73 0.14
CA ARG A 69 -19.68 21.56 1.33
C ARG A 69 -20.21 20.86 2.56
N LEU A 70 -19.50 21.00 3.68
CA LEU A 70 -19.91 20.43 4.96
C LEU A 70 -19.47 21.30 6.15
N PRO A 71 -20.33 21.50 7.17
CA PRO A 71 -19.91 22.04 8.45
C PRO A 71 -18.81 21.19 9.10
N GLU A 72 -17.84 21.83 9.74
CA GLU A 72 -16.67 21.16 10.33
C GLU A 72 -17.04 20.15 11.43
N ASP A 73 -18.07 20.44 12.22
CA ASP A 73 -18.61 19.56 13.27
C ASP A 73 -19.14 18.22 12.73
N ARG A 74 -19.45 18.15 11.44
CA ARG A 74 -19.87 16.94 10.73
C ARG A 74 -18.71 16.22 10.02
N CYS A 75 -17.49 16.71 10.14
CA CYS A 75 -16.28 16.11 9.59
C CYS A 75 -15.55 15.27 10.65
N LYS A 76 -14.87 14.22 10.19
CA LYS A 76 -13.91 13.46 11.00
C LYS A 76 -12.65 13.29 10.17
N ARG A 77 -11.47 13.55 10.75
CA ARG A 77 -10.19 13.24 10.09
C ARG A 77 -10.18 11.81 9.58
N LEU A 78 -9.80 11.64 8.32
CA LEU A 78 -9.72 10.34 7.69
C LEU A 78 -8.53 9.57 8.27
N ASN A 79 -8.73 8.31 8.64
CA ASN A 79 -7.62 7.43 8.92
C ASN A 79 -7.03 6.92 7.59
N GLU A 80 -6.03 7.64 7.06
CA GLU A 80 -5.40 7.35 5.77
C GLU A 80 -4.67 6.01 5.73
N TRP A 81 -4.28 5.44 6.88
CA TRP A 81 -3.65 4.12 6.95
C TRP A 81 -4.49 3.01 6.33
N LYS A 82 -5.82 3.17 6.27
CA LYS A 82 -6.72 2.21 5.62
C LYS A 82 -6.66 2.25 4.10
N PHE A 83 -6.13 3.32 3.53
CA PHE A 83 -6.12 3.61 2.09
C PHE A 83 -4.71 3.68 1.51
N LEU A 84 -3.68 3.77 2.37
CA LEU A 84 -2.31 3.49 1.94
C LEU A 84 -2.35 2.14 1.22
N LYS A 85 -2.13 2.15 -0.11
CA LYS A 85 -2.00 0.92 -0.87
C LYS A 85 -0.98 0.07 -0.12
N LYS A 86 -1.42 -1.09 0.39
CA LYS A 86 -0.49 -2.06 0.94
C LYS A 86 0.54 -2.30 -0.15
N ARG A 87 1.83 -2.14 0.18
CA ARG A 87 2.90 -2.46 -0.76
C ARG A 87 2.64 -3.86 -1.28
N THR A 88 2.32 -3.96 -2.56
CA THR A 88 2.16 -5.23 -3.25
C THR A 88 3.52 -5.69 -3.77
N PHE A 89 3.61 -6.95 -4.16
CA PHE A 89 4.80 -7.46 -4.81
C PHE A 89 5.07 -6.69 -6.11
N GLN A 90 6.33 -6.39 -6.35
CA GLN A 90 6.83 -5.78 -7.57
C GLN A 90 7.97 -6.61 -8.15
N ILE A 91 8.13 -6.56 -9.47
CA ILE A 91 9.30 -7.14 -10.11
C ILE A 91 10.55 -6.47 -9.53
N GLY A 92 11.50 -7.29 -9.09
CA GLY A 92 12.71 -6.85 -8.43
C GLY A 92 12.66 -6.84 -6.90
N ASP A 93 11.50 -6.98 -6.28
CA ASP A 93 11.40 -7.14 -4.83
C ASP A 93 12.15 -8.38 -4.35
N ILE A 94 12.83 -8.27 -3.21
CA ILE A 94 13.37 -9.42 -2.48
C ILE A 94 12.28 -9.94 -1.57
N ILE A 95 11.96 -11.23 -1.68
CA ILE A 95 10.96 -11.89 -0.85
C ILE A 95 11.56 -13.02 -0.02
N LYS A 96 10.91 -13.30 1.10
CA LYS A 96 11.06 -14.50 1.91
C LYS A 96 9.80 -15.34 1.77
N HIS A 97 9.96 -16.57 1.31
CA HIS A 97 8.90 -17.58 1.28
C HIS A 97 9.15 -18.64 2.35
N SER A 98 8.16 -18.92 3.19
CA SER A 98 8.28 -19.88 4.29
C SER A 98 7.22 -20.98 4.19
N ARG A 99 7.64 -22.24 4.02
CA ARG A 99 6.74 -23.40 3.94
C ARG A 99 7.31 -24.57 4.73
N ASN A 100 6.53 -25.09 5.68
CA ASN A 100 6.86 -26.26 6.49
C ASN A 100 8.27 -26.17 7.13
N GLY A 101 8.59 -25.03 7.75
CA GLY A 101 9.90 -24.78 8.35
C GLY A 101 11.02 -24.42 7.37
N HIS A 102 10.85 -24.67 6.07
CA HIS A 102 11.83 -24.27 5.07
C HIS A 102 11.63 -22.82 4.63
N VAL A 103 12.72 -22.05 4.68
CA VAL A 103 12.76 -20.66 4.23
C VAL A 103 13.58 -20.57 2.95
N ARG A 104 13.02 -19.87 1.94
CA ARG A 104 13.73 -19.52 0.72
C ARG A 104 13.66 -18.02 0.51
N TYR A 105 14.74 -17.47 -0.02
CA TYR A 105 14.81 -16.07 -0.43
C TYR A 105 14.93 -16.00 -1.94
N GLY A 106 14.25 -15.03 -2.53
CA GLY A 106 14.31 -14.82 -3.97
C GLY A 106 14.04 -13.38 -4.37
N LYS A 107 14.54 -13.01 -5.55
CA LYS A 107 14.20 -11.77 -6.23
C LYS A 107 13.11 -12.07 -7.26
N ILE A 108 11.99 -11.36 -7.19
CA ILE A 108 10.90 -11.52 -8.16
C ILE A 108 11.40 -11.07 -9.53
N ILE A 109 11.17 -11.91 -10.55
CA ILE A 109 11.51 -11.62 -11.94
C ILE A 109 10.28 -11.51 -12.84
N CYS A 110 9.19 -12.20 -12.51
CA CYS A 110 7.98 -12.25 -13.31
C CYS A 110 6.78 -12.66 -12.44
N PHE A 111 5.57 -12.30 -12.88
CA PHE A 111 4.31 -12.82 -12.37
C PHE A 111 3.74 -13.83 -13.35
N VAL A 112 3.28 -14.97 -12.83
CA VAL A 112 2.79 -16.09 -13.64
C VAL A 112 1.35 -16.39 -13.23
N HIS A 113 0.45 -16.51 -14.21
CA HIS A 113 -0.93 -16.90 -13.92
C HIS A 113 -0.94 -18.27 -13.21
N PRO A 114 -1.91 -18.57 -12.32
CA PRO A 114 -2.01 -19.90 -11.70
C PRO A 114 -2.07 -21.06 -12.69
N ASP A 115 -2.53 -20.82 -13.91
CA ASP A 115 -2.53 -21.79 -15.02
C ASP A 115 -1.19 -21.84 -15.79
N GLU A 116 -0.12 -21.28 -15.21
CA GLU A 116 1.25 -21.24 -15.74
C GLU A 116 1.42 -20.47 -17.06
N LEU A 117 0.49 -19.55 -17.35
CA LEU A 117 0.53 -18.65 -18.51
C LEU A 117 1.16 -17.30 -18.16
N TYR A 118 1.56 -16.57 -19.20
CA TYR A 118 1.96 -15.17 -19.06
C TYR A 118 0.81 -14.35 -18.46
N SER A 119 1.12 -13.53 -17.46
CA SER A 119 0.12 -12.71 -16.78
C SER A 119 0.22 -11.24 -17.15
N ASP A 120 -0.95 -10.61 -17.30
CA ASP A 120 -1.14 -9.16 -17.34
C ASP A 120 -0.49 -8.42 -16.14
N SER A 121 -0.28 -9.09 -15.01
CA SER A 121 0.39 -8.50 -13.83
C SER A 121 1.81 -8.02 -14.12
N ASN A 122 2.47 -8.55 -15.16
CA ASN A 122 3.80 -8.10 -15.59
C ASN A 122 3.78 -6.67 -16.11
N GLU A 123 2.65 -6.22 -16.65
CA GLU A 123 2.49 -4.90 -17.25
C GLU A 123 1.67 -3.97 -16.36
N LYS A 124 0.61 -4.51 -15.72
CA LYS A 124 -0.37 -3.73 -14.94
C LYS A 124 -0.07 -3.71 -13.44
N GLY A 125 0.94 -4.45 -13.01
CA GLY A 125 1.28 -4.66 -11.60
C GLY A 125 0.51 -5.81 -10.96
N TYR A 126 1.02 -6.28 -9.82
CA TYR A 126 0.55 -7.51 -9.18
C TYR A 126 -0.94 -7.49 -8.79
N ASN A 127 -1.70 -8.47 -9.28
CA ASN A 127 -3.14 -8.59 -9.08
C ASN A 127 -3.57 -9.22 -7.73
N GLY A 128 -2.63 -9.70 -6.92
CA GLY A 128 -2.91 -10.33 -5.62
C GLY A 128 -3.12 -11.86 -5.65
N LYS A 129 -3.10 -12.48 -6.83
CA LYS A 129 -3.40 -13.91 -7.03
C LYS A 129 -2.30 -14.66 -7.78
N ASP A 130 -1.60 -13.98 -8.67
CA ASP A 130 -0.59 -14.63 -9.51
C ASP A 130 0.55 -15.20 -8.69
N LEU A 131 1.19 -16.21 -9.26
CA LEU A 131 2.39 -16.82 -8.71
C LEU A 131 3.59 -15.89 -8.94
N LEU A 132 4.54 -15.95 -8.01
CA LEU A 132 5.77 -15.15 -8.02
C LEU A 132 6.91 -16.01 -8.56
N GLU A 133 7.35 -15.77 -9.80
CA GLU A 133 8.57 -16.40 -10.31
C GLU A 133 9.78 -15.64 -9.76
N CYS A 134 10.66 -16.37 -9.08
CA CYS A 134 11.78 -15.79 -8.37
C CYS A 134 13.09 -16.45 -8.77
N VAL A 135 14.14 -15.64 -8.87
CA VAL A 135 15.53 -16.11 -8.82
C VAL A 135 15.93 -16.29 -7.37
N SER A 136 16.43 -17.47 -7.01
CA SER A 136 16.87 -17.72 -5.64
C SER A 136 18.13 -16.96 -5.29
N VAL A 137 18.13 -16.36 -4.09
CA VAL A 137 19.27 -15.63 -3.55
C VAL A 137 19.63 -16.14 -2.15
N THR A 138 20.85 -15.84 -1.70
CA THR A 138 21.23 -16.00 -0.29
C THR A 138 20.85 -14.74 0.49
N ALA A 139 20.59 -14.85 1.80
CA ALA A 139 20.13 -13.71 2.61
C ALA A 139 21.27 -12.76 3.07
N ARG A 140 22.52 -13.22 2.94
CA ARG A 140 23.73 -12.54 3.42
C ARG A 140 24.69 -12.28 2.25
N ASN A 141 25.76 -11.53 2.50
CA ASN A 141 26.87 -11.33 1.56
C ASN A 141 26.49 -10.71 0.20
N GLY A 142 25.57 -9.74 0.16
CA GLY A 142 25.23 -9.03 -1.08
C GLY A 142 24.10 -9.67 -1.91
N LEU A 143 23.35 -10.61 -1.33
CA LEU A 143 22.26 -11.32 -1.98
C LEU A 143 22.65 -12.02 -3.31
N PRO A 144 23.78 -12.75 -3.37
CA PRO A 144 24.17 -13.44 -4.59
C PRO A 144 23.12 -14.46 -4.99
N ARG A 145 22.93 -14.58 -6.31
CA ARG A 145 22.04 -15.57 -6.94
C ARG A 145 22.58 -16.96 -6.65
N LYS A 146 21.70 -17.90 -6.35
CA LYS A 146 22.06 -19.31 -6.23
C LYS A 146 22.12 -19.93 -7.62
N ILE A 147 23.15 -20.72 -7.83
CA ILE A 147 23.35 -21.52 -9.02
C ILE A 147 23.00 -22.96 -8.65
N ASP A 148 22.37 -23.69 -9.56
CA ASP A 148 22.11 -25.13 -9.39
C ASP A 148 23.31 -25.98 -9.82
N SER A 149 23.14 -27.29 -9.84
CA SER A 149 24.20 -28.24 -10.21
C SER A 149 24.57 -28.19 -11.69
N THR A 150 23.72 -27.63 -12.55
CA THR A 150 23.98 -27.53 -14.00
C THR A 150 24.68 -26.22 -14.37
N GLY A 151 24.89 -25.32 -13.41
CA GLY A 151 25.48 -24.02 -13.66
C GLY A 151 24.45 -22.94 -14.00
N GLU A 152 23.15 -23.26 -13.94
CA GLU A 152 22.08 -22.31 -14.23
C GLU A 152 21.59 -21.59 -12.97
N VAL A 153 20.97 -20.42 -13.18
CA VAL A 153 20.40 -19.65 -12.08
C VAL A 153 19.19 -20.40 -11.52
N LYS A 154 19.26 -20.77 -10.24
CA LYS A 154 18.18 -21.50 -9.57
C LYS A 154 16.93 -20.63 -9.44
N ARG A 155 15.85 -21.03 -10.10
CA ARG A 155 14.53 -20.37 -10.02
C ARG A 155 13.55 -21.17 -9.17
N PHE A 156 12.50 -20.51 -8.72
CA PHE A 156 11.35 -21.17 -8.10
C PHE A 156 10.09 -20.34 -8.28
N LEU A 157 8.95 -21.04 -8.26
CA LEU A 157 7.61 -20.47 -8.33
C LEU A 157 6.91 -20.64 -6.98
N VAL A 158 6.32 -19.57 -6.45
CA VAL A 158 5.62 -19.59 -5.16
C VAL A 158 4.35 -18.76 -5.18
N GLY A 159 3.35 -19.16 -4.39
CA GLY A 159 2.16 -18.35 -4.13
C GLY A 159 2.41 -17.18 -3.16
N PRO A 160 1.50 -16.19 -3.12
CA PRO A 160 1.62 -15.02 -2.26
C PRO A 160 1.39 -15.31 -0.77
N GLU A 161 0.65 -16.35 -0.41
CA GLU A 161 0.07 -16.54 0.95
C GLU A 161 1.14 -16.69 2.04
N ARG A 162 2.33 -17.16 1.66
CA ARG A 162 3.46 -17.40 2.57
C ARG A 162 4.71 -16.63 2.16
N SER A 163 4.53 -15.62 1.33
CA SER A 163 5.58 -14.77 0.79
C SER A 163 5.51 -13.40 1.47
N THR A 164 6.66 -12.87 1.86
CA THR A 164 6.76 -11.56 2.52
C THR A 164 7.88 -10.76 1.88
N ILE A 165 7.63 -9.47 1.61
CA ILE A 165 8.64 -8.57 1.05
C ILE A 165 9.66 -8.25 2.14
N CYS A 166 10.94 -8.44 1.82
CA CYS A 166 12.05 -8.18 2.71
C CYS A 166 12.49 -6.72 2.60
N GLU A 167 12.82 -6.12 3.74
CA GLU A 167 13.57 -4.86 3.77
C GLU A 167 15.04 -5.17 3.49
N VAL A 168 15.59 -4.52 2.46
CA VAL A 168 16.97 -4.70 2.04
C VAL A 168 17.78 -3.53 2.57
N LEU A 169 18.71 -3.82 3.47
CA LEU A 169 19.64 -2.83 3.99
C LEU A 169 20.71 -2.55 2.93
N PRO A 170 20.97 -1.27 2.62
CA PRO A 170 22.03 -0.89 1.69
C PRO A 170 23.39 -1.29 2.25
N MET A 171 24.39 -1.27 1.36
CA MET A 171 25.77 -1.58 1.72
C MET A 171 26.28 -0.60 2.78
N ASP A 172 26.79 -1.12 3.89
CA ASP A 172 27.47 -0.34 4.92
C ASP A 172 29.00 -0.56 4.86
N LYS A 173 29.74 0.10 5.75
CA LYS A 173 31.21 0.03 5.82
C LYS A 173 31.76 -1.39 6.10
N LYS A 174 30.92 -2.34 6.50
CA LYS A 174 31.28 -3.75 6.73
C LYS A 174 30.99 -4.65 5.51
N GLY A 175 30.44 -4.08 4.44
CA GLY A 175 30.28 -4.72 3.14
C GLY A 175 28.98 -5.53 2.97
N GLY A 176 28.44 -5.46 1.75
CA GLY A 176 27.33 -6.28 1.25
C GLY A 176 25.92 -5.77 1.56
N ILE A 177 25.04 -5.82 0.55
CA ILE A 177 23.59 -5.70 0.73
C ILE A 177 23.06 -6.90 1.53
N ARG A 178 22.15 -6.68 2.47
CA ARG A 178 21.60 -7.75 3.34
C ARG A 178 20.13 -7.57 3.64
N ILE A 179 19.44 -8.66 3.97
CA ILE A 179 18.06 -8.60 4.45
C ILE A 179 18.07 -8.20 5.93
N LYS A 180 17.20 -7.26 6.30
CA LYS A 180 16.96 -6.90 7.71
C LYS A 180 16.28 -8.08 8.41
N GLU A 181 16.93 -8.62 9.44
CA GLU A 181 16.37 -9.65 10.32
C GLU A 181 15.24 -9.11 11.20
#